data_AF-A0A9X3B239-F1
#
_entry.id   AF-A0A9X3B239-F1
#
_cell.length_a   1.000
_cell.length_b   1.000
_cell.length_c   1.000
_cell.angle_alpha   90.00
_cell.angle_beta   90.00
_cell.angle_gamma   90.00
#
_symmetry.space_group_name_H-M   'P 1'
#
loop_
_entity.id
_entity.type
_entity.pdbx_description
1 polymer ?
#
loop_
_entity_poly.entity_id
_entity_poly.type
_entity_poly.pdbx_seq_one_letter_code
_entity_poly.pdbx_strand_id
1 'polypeptide(L)'
;MRHIKLAWLVALSLLMGLIPSQANAQAACTGTFVNPMTDICWSCIFPMTIGSVPIIPGSLPDTRNPVSPISFCPKPPPIFMQIGLNIGYWEPDTLVDVTRVPYCMVNMGMKLDMSNSPQIGGRVTSRDNDASDGAFYHGHWYKYPVIYWLQIMQSAACMATDNFDIAYLT
;
A
#
# COMPACT_ATOMS: atom_id res chain seq x y z
N MET A 1 20.89 58.55 -28.59
CA MET A 1 20.62 57.13 -28.95
C MET A 1 21.17 56.10 -27.95
N ARG A 2 22.34 56.29 -27.32
CA ARG A 2 22.94 55.31 -26.38
C ARG A 2 22.20 55.16 -25.04
N HIS A 3 21.66 56.25 -24.49
CA HIS A 3 20.89 56.25 -23.23
C HIS A 3 19.52 55.58 -23.34
N ILE A 4 18.87 55.67 -24.50
CA ILE A 4 17.59 54.99 -24.76
C ILE A 4 17.79 53.48 -24.80
N LYS A 5 18.85 52.99 -25.45
CA LYS A 5 19.18 51.55 -25.47
C LYS A 5 19.50 51.02 -24.06
N LEU A 6 20.18 51.81 -23.23
CA LEU A 6 20.49 51.44 -21.85
C LEU A 6 19.22 51.36 -20.98
N ALA A 7 18.31 52.32 -21.12
CA ALA A 7 17.04 52.32 -20.40
C ALA A 7 16.15 51.13 -20.77
N TRP A 8 16.12 50.75 -22.05
CA TRP A 8 15.41 49.55 -22.52
C TRP A 8 16.01 48.25 -21.98
N LEU A 9 17.34 48.15 -21.92
CA LEU A 9 18.02 46.98 -21.35
C LEU A 9 17.77 46.83 -19.84
N VAL A 10 17.76 47.94 -19.10
CA VAL A 10 17.46 47.96 -17.66
C VAL A 10 15.98 47.66 -17.41
N ALA A 11 15.07 48.16 -18.24
CA ALA A 11 13.65 47.83 -18.14
C ALA A 11 13.38 46.35 -18.42
N LEU A 12 14.08 45.76 -19.41
CA LEU A 12 13.92 44.34 -19.76
C LEU A 12 14.45 43.40 -18.67
N SER A 13 15.57 43.76 -18.01
CA SER A 13 16.10 42.99 -16.89
C SER A 13 15.24 43.10 -15.63
N LEU A 14 14.63 44.27 -15.38
CA LEU A 14 13.65 44.45 -14.30
C LEU A 14 12.36 43.63 -14.55
N LEU A 15 11.94 43.51 -15.82
CA LEU A 15 10.75 42.74 -16.21
C LEU A 15 10.96 41.22 -16.05
N MET A 16 12.18 40.73 -16.29
CA MET A 16 12.55 39.31 -16.09
C MET A 16 12.62 38.91 -14.61
N GLY A 17 12.89 39.86 -13.69
CA GLY A 17 12.93 39.60 -12.25
C GLY A 17 11.55 39.50 -11.57
N LEU A 18 10.47 39.84 -12.28
CA LEU A 18 9.10 39.83 -11.77
C LEU A 18 8.35 38.52 -12.04
N ILE A 19 9.01 37.50 -12.60
CA ILE A 19 8.39 36.19 -12.80
C ILE A 19 8.33 35.51 -11.43
N PRO A 20 7.14 35.33 -10.81
CA PRO A 20 7.05 34.58 -9.58
C PRO A 20 7.53 33.16 -9.84
N SER A 21 8.62 32.78 -9.18
CA SER A 21 9.08 31.40 -9.15
C SER A 21 8.06 30.62 -8.32
N GLN A 22 7.11 29.95 -8.97
CA GLN A 22 6.20 29.04 -8.27
C GLN A 22 7.01 27.84 -7.78
N ALA A 23 7.53 27.93 -6.56
CA ALA A 23 8.09 26.79 -5.87
C ALA A 23 6.92 25.88 -5.48
N ASN A 24 6.73 24.81 -6.25
CA ASN A 24 5.75 23.78 -5.92
C ASN A 24 6.32 22.97 -4.73
N ALA A 25 6.05 23.44 -3.51
CA ALA A 25 6.38 22.72 -2.29
C ALA A 25 5.42 21.52 -2.15
N GLN A 26 5.56 20.52 -3.02
CA GLN A 26 4.87 19.26 -2.86
C GLN A 26 5.52 18.53 -1.68
N ALA A 27 4.75 18.17 -0.65
CA ALA A 27 5.22 17.25 0.36
C ALA A 27 5.78 16.00 -0.35
N ALA A 28 7.02 15.64 -0.02
CA ALA A 28 7.71 14.55 -0.71
C ALA A 28 6.97 13.23 -0.47
N CYS A 29 6.49 12.61 -1.54
CA CYS A 29 5.98 11.24 -1.50
C CYS A 29 7.18 10.30 -1.47
N THR A 30 7.70 10.04 -0.27
CA THR A 30 8.82 9.12 -0.06
C THR A 30 8.27 7.77 0.36
N GLY A 31 8.50 6.75 -0.45
CA GLY A 31 8.09 5.39 -0.18
C GLY A 31 8.94 4.41 -0.98
N THR A 32 8.95 3.15 -0.55
CA THR A 32 9.66 2.06 -1.23
C THR A 32 8.72 0.89 -1.44
N PHE A 33 9.03 0.11 -2.48
CA PHE A 33 8.56 -1.25 -2.70
C PHE A 33 8.44 -2.04 -1.38
N VAL A 34 7.27 -2.46 -0.87
CA VAL A 34 7.25 -3.41 0.27
C VAL A 34 8.02 -4.67 -0.13
N ASN A 35 9.06 -5.00 0.63
CA ASN A 35 9.85 -6.18 0.39
C ASN A 35 9.17 -7.39 1.05
N PRO A 36 8.70 -8.38 0.26
CA PRO A 36 7.96 -9.51 0.80
C PRO A 36 8.79 -10.36 1.77
N MET A 37 10.13 -10.31 1.71
CA MET A 37 10.99 -11.09 2.59
C MET A 37 11.22 -10.45 3.96
N THR A 38 11.36 -9.12 4.02
CA THR A 38 11.78 -8.42 5.26
C THR A 38 10.66 -7.66 5.94
N ASP A 39 9.67 -7.19 5.19
CA ASP A 39 8.67 -6.26 5.68
C ASP A 39 7.38 -6.99 6.11
N ILE A 40 7.36 -8.31 5.94
CA ILE A 40 6.26 -9.18 6.36
C ILE A 40 6.64 -9.88 7.64
N CYS A 41 5.71 -9.88 8.59
CA CYS A 41 5.86 -10.65 9.82
C CYS A 41 5.67 -12.15 9.54
N TRP A 42 6.75 -12.85 9.17
CA TRP A 42 6.71 -14.31 8.95
C TRP A 42 6.41 -15.11 10.22
N SER A 43 6.76 -14.58 11.39
CA SER A 43 6.37 -15.18 12.67
C SER A 43 4.87 -15.07 12.95
N CYS A 44 4.19 -14.13 12.28
CA CYS A 44 2.74 -13.93 12.44
C CYS A 44 1.92 -14.94 11.64
N ILE A 45 2.53 -15.79 10.81
CA ILE A 45 1.83 -16.88 10.10
C ILE A 45 1.35 -17.96 11.08
N PHE A 46 2.00 -18.06 12.24
CA PHE A 46 1.69 -19.06 13.26
C PHE A 46 0.53 -18.60 14.15
N PRO A 47 -0.28 -19.54 14.68
CA PRO A 47 -0.09 -20.99 14.65
C PRO A 47 -0.40 -21.64 13.29
N MET A 48 0.36 -22.69 12.95
CA MET A 48 0.09 -23.50 11.76
C MET A 48 -0.51 -24.84 12.18
N THR A 49 -1.66 -25.18 11.62
CA THR A 49 -2.44 -26.36 11.97
C THR A 49 -2.75 -27.22 10.75
N ILE A 50 -2.90 -28.53 10.95
CA ILE A 50 -3.41 -29.44 9.92
C ILE A 50 -4.63 -30.15 10.50
N GLY A 51 -5.81 -29.87 9.94
CA GLY A 51 -7.07 -30.21 10.58
C GLY A 51 -7.17 -29.55 11.96
N SER A 52 -7.44 -30.33 13.01
CA SER A 52 -7.57 -29.82 14.39
C SER A 52 -6.26 -29.84 15.19
N VAL A 53 -5.16 -30.31 14.60
CA VAL A 53 -3.89 -30.52 15.30
C VAL A 53 -2.92 -29.38 14.97
N PRO A 54 -2.42 -28.63 15.98
CA PRO A 54 -1.36 -27.65 15.77
C PRO A 54 -0.02 -28.35 15.51
N ILE A 55 0.60 -28.04 14.37
CA ILE A 55 1.93 -28.55 14.00
C ILE A 55 3.01 -27.60 14.48
N ILE A 56 2.77 -26.30 14.34
CA ILE A 56 3.66 -25.25 14.83
C ILE A 56 2.86 -24.33 15.75
N PRO A 57 3.15 -24.31 17.06
CA PRO A 57 2.48 -23.40 17.98
C PRO A 57 2.87 -21.95 17.67
N GLY A 58 1.93 -21.03 17.83
CA GLY A 58 2.13 -19.59 17.68
C GLY A 58 1.60 -18.85 18.90
N SER A 59 2.00 -17.60 19.07
CA SER A 59 1.49 -16.72 20.12
C SER A 59 0.18 -16.03 19.75
N LEU A 60 -0.24 -16.11 18.49
CA LEU A 60 -1.46 -15.51 17.99
C LEU A 60 -2.68 -16.41 18.24
N PRO A 61 -3.87 -15.83 18.42
CA PRO A 61 -5.10 -16.61 18.52
C PRO A 61 -5.34 -17.39 17.22
N ASP A 62 -5.88 -18.59 17.34
CA ASP A 62 -6.30 -19.41 16.20
C ASP A 62 -7.83 -19.47 16.13
N THR A 63 -8.37 -19.62 14.93
CA THR A 63 -9.79 -19.87 14.74
C THR A 63 -10.07 -21.38 14.82
N ARG A 64 -11.35 -21.77 14.88
CA ARG A 64 -11.69 -23.19 14.98
C ARG A 64 -11.44 -23.89 13.64
N ASN A 65 -10.35 -24.64 13.57
CA ASN A 65 -9.99 -25.41 12.38
C ASN A 65 -10.85 -26.67 12.18
N PRO A 66 -11.03 -27.15 10.93
CA PRO A 66 -11.77 -28.38 10.65
C PRO A 66 -11.17 -29.59 11.36
N VAL A 67 -12.02 -30.51 11.86
CA VAL A 67 -11.54 -31.71 12.58
C VAL A 67 -10.73 -32.65 11.68
N SER A 68 -11.16 -32.82 10.43
CA SER A 68 -10.48 -33.69 9.46
C SER A 68 -9.29 -32.94 8.83
N PRO A 69 -8.09 -33.55 8.77
CA PRO A 69 -6.96 -32.99 8.03
C PRO A 69 -7.14 -33.10 6.50
N ILE A 70 -8.08 -33.92 6.04
CA ILE A 70 -8.34 -34.18 4.62
C ILE A 70 -9.70 -33.59 4.23
N SER A 71 -9.73 -32.88 3.10
CA SER A 71 -10.94 -32.35 2.46
C SER A 71 -10.97 -32.66 0.97
N PHE A 72 -12.12 -32.50 0.33
CA PHE A 72 -12.28 -32.66 -1.11
C PHE A 72 -12.55 -31.30 -1.75
N CYS A 73 -11.72 -30.92 -2.71
CA CYS A 73 -11.85 -29.66 -3.43
C CYS A 73 -12.38 -29.90 -4.85
N PRO A 74 -13.29 -29.06 -5.34
CA PRO A 74 -13.75 -29.14 -6.72
C PRO A 74 -12.60 -28.81 -7.68
N LYS A 75 -12.44 -29.63 -8.72
CA LYS A 75 -11.43 -29.42 -9.77
C LYS A 75 -12.06 -29.50 -11.16
N PRO A 76 -11.57 -28.74 -12.17
CA PRO A 76 -12.03 -28.91 -13.55
C PRO A 76 -11.77 -30.34 -14.08
N PRO A 77 -12.56 -30.79 -15.08
CA PRO A 77 -12.44 -32.14 -15.68
C PRO A 77 -11.00 -32.47 -16.12
N PRO A 78 -10.55 -33.75 -16.07
CA PRO A 78 -11.32 -35.01 -15.93
C PRO A 78 -11.51 -35.53 -14.50
N ILE A 79 -10.89 -34.89 -13.51
CA ILE A 79 -11.04 -35.26 -12.09
C ILE A 79 -11.89 -34.19 -11.44
N PHE A 80 -13.14 -34.50 -11.11
CA PHE A 80 -14.09 -33.54 -10.53
C PHE A 80 -13.78 -33.17 -9.07
N MET A 81 -13.07 -34.04 -8.35
CA MET A 81 -12.74 -33.88 -6.93
C MET A 81 -11.28 -34.24 -6.67
N GLN A 82 -10.53 -33.31 -6.06
CA GLN A 82 -9.15 -33.54 -5.62
C GLN A 82 -9.11 -33.67 -4.09
N ILE A 83 -8.29 -34.61 -3.60
CA ILE A 83 -7.97 -34.70 -2.17
C ILE A 83 -7.06 -33.53 -1.80
N GLY A 84 -7.52 -32.70 -0.88
CA GLY A 84 -6.81 -31.55 -0.32
C GLY A 84 -6.49 -31.76 1.16
N LEU A 85 -5.57 -30.94 1.67
CA LEU A 85 -5.25 -30.85 3.08
C LEU A 85 -5.85 -29.57 3.65
N ASN A 86 -6.51 -29.69 4.80
CA ASN A 86 -6.97 -28.54 5.57
C ASN A 86 -5.79 -28.00 6.39
N ILE A 87 -5.19 -26.92 5.93
CA ILE A 87 -4.09 -26.24 6.64
C ILE A 87 -4.61 -24.89 7.13
N GLY A 88 -4.53 -24.66 8.45
CA GLY A 88 -4.81 -23.36 9.05
C GLY A 88 -3.51 -22.60 9.25
N TYR A 89 -3.48 -21.34 8.81
CA TYR A 89 -2.38 -20.40 9.02
C TYR A 89 -2.90 -18.97 8.85
N TRP A 90 -2.16 -18.00 9.36
CA TRP A 90 -2.45 -16.59 9.13
C TRP A 90 -1.76 -16.11 7.85
N GLU A 91 -2.53 -15.51 6.95
CA GLU A 91 -1.99 -14.87 5.76
C GLU A 91 -2.22 -13.35 5.78
N PRO A 92 -1.26 -12.55 5.29
CA PRO A 92 -1.52 -11.15 4.99
C PRO A 92 -2.53 -11.06 3.85
N ASP A 93 -3.75 -10.59 4.14
CA ASP A 93 -4.78 -10.37 3.12
C ASP A 93 -4.76 -8.93 2.59
N THR A 94 -4.54 -7.96 3.49
CA THR A 94 -4.55 -6.54 3.15
C THR A 94 -3.32 -5.81 3.66
N LEU A 95 -2.87 -4.86 2.85
CA LEU A 95 -1.83 -3.91 3.17
C LEU A 95 -2.44 -2.51 3.14
N VAL A 96 -2.28 -1.76 4.22
CA VAL A 96 -2.79 -0.39 4.31
C VAL A 96 -1.61 0.56 4.42
N ASP A 97 -1.62 1.59 3.59
CA ASP A 97 -0.66 2.68 3.71
C ASP A 97 -1.40 3.95 4.16
N VAL A 98 -0.69 4.80 4.92
CA VAL A 98 -1.26 6.02 5.50
C VAL A 98 -0.33 7.17 5.21
N THR A 99 -0.83 8.17 4.50
CA THR A 99 -0.03 9.31 4.05
C THR A 99 -0.79 10.62 4.21
N ARG A 100 -0.06 11.74 4.29
CA ARG A 100 -0.65 13.09 4.29
C ARG A 100 -0.84 13.65 2.88
N VAL A 101 -0.28 12.98 1.88
CA VAL A 101 -0.35 13.39 0.48
C VAL A 101 -1.36 12.49 -0.23
N PRO A 102 -2.44 13.03 -0.81
CA PRO A 102 -3.41 12.21 -1.53
C PRO A 102 -2.72 11.48 -2.69
N TYR A 103 -3.12 10.24 -2.94
CA TYR A 103 -2.57 9.39 -4.02
C TYR A 103 -1.08 9.06 -3.91
N CYS A 104 -0.45 9.30 -2.76
CA CYS A 104 0.91 8.88 -2.50
C CYS A 104 0.94 7.45 -1.93
N MET A 105 1.23 6.48 -2.80
CA MET A 105 1.32 5.07 -2.45
C MET A 105 2.69 4.79 -1.83
N VAL A 106 2.85 5.02 -0.53
CA VAL A 106 4.15 4.90 0.15
C VAL A 106 4.65 3.45 0.14
N ASN A 107 3.73 2.49 0.23
CA ASN A 107 4.05 1.05 0.18
C ASN A 107 4.34 0.55 -1.25
N MET A 108 4.00 1.34 -2.27
CA MET A 108 4.36 1.05 -3.67
C MET A 108 5.53 1.91 -4.16
N GLY A 109 5.99 2.86 -3.35
CA GLY A 109 7.02 3.82 -3.72
C GLY A 109 6.66 4.72 -4.90
N MET A 110 5.36 4.90 -5.19
CA MET A 110 4.90 5.68 -6.32
C MET A 110 3.80 6.66 -5.92
N LYS A 111 3.73 7.78 -6.63
CA LYS A 111 2.61 8.72 -6.54
C LYS A 111 1.76 8.55 -7.80
N LEU A 112 0.47 8.27 -7.63
CA LEU A 112 -0.46 8.29 -8.76
C LEU A 112 -0.78 9.75 -9.08
N ASP A 113 -0.47 10.17 -10.29
CA ASP A 113 -0.77 11.52 -10.74
C ASP A 113 -2.22 11.59 -11.24
N MET A 114 -3.13 12.00 -10.36
CA MET A 114 -4.51 12.23 -10.71
C MET A 114 -4.66 13.68 -11.15
N SER A 115 -4.76 13.90 -12.47
CA SER A 115 -4.78 15.21 -13.15
C SER A 115 -5.77 16.24 -12.58
N ASN A 116 -6.77 15.82 -11.80
CA ASN A 116 -7.77 16.69 -11.16
C ASN A 116 -8.04 16.30 -9.70
N SER A 117 -7.05 15.83 -8.96
CA SER A 117 -7.23 15.61 -7.52
C SER A 117 -7.32 16.98 -6.80
N PRO A 118 -8.47 17.33 -6.19
CA PRO A 118 -8.45 18.41 -5.22
C PRO A 118 -7.53 17.97 -4.08
N GLN A 119 -6.58 18.82 -3.69
CA GLN A 119 -5.79 18.64 -2.47
C GLN A 119 -6.74 18.80 -1.27
N ILE A 120 -7.53 17.77 -0.97
CA ILE A 120 -8.37 17.71 0.21
C ILE A 120 -7.48 17.19 1.33
N GLY A 121 -6.65 18.09 1.86
CA GLY A 121 -5.67 17.77 2.90
C GLY A 121 -5.54 18.93 3.88
N GLY A 122 -5.44 18.57 5.16
CA GLY A 122 -5.44 19.48 6.31
C GLY A 122 -4.49 20.64 6.21
N ARG A 123 -4.94 21.79 6.72
CA ARG A 123 -4.18 23.03 6.76
C ARG A 123 -2.96 22.85 7.67
N VAL A 124 -1.75 22.71 7.10
CA VAL A 124 -0.51 22.86 7.87
C VAL A 124 -0.28 24.35 8.17
N THR A 125 -1.06 24.92 9.09
CA THR A 125 -0.64 26.19 9.69
C THR A 125 0.37 25.89 10.77
N SER A 126 1.65 26.09 10.49
CA SER A 126 2.61 26.42 11.54
C SER A 126 2.16 27.74 12.18
N ARG A 127 1.42 27.65 13.29
CA ARG A 127 1.19 28.78 14.19
C ARG A 127 2.26 28.73 15.27
N ASP A 128 3.01 29.81 15.41
CA ASP A 128 4.17 29.90 16.30
C ASP A 128 3.85 29.71 17.79
N ASN A 129 2.58 29.63 18.22
CA ASN A 129 2.24 29.48 19.65
C ASN A 129 0.84 28.85 19.91
N ASP A 130 0.24 28.13 18.95
CA ASP A 130 -1.06 27.50 19.17
C ASP A 130 -1.13 26.12 18.50
N ALA A 131 -1.66 25.14 19.22
CA ALA A 131 -1.73 23.75 18.77
C ALA A 131 -2.43 23.63 17.40
N SER A 132 -1.86 22.84 16.49
CA SER A 132 -2.35 22.63 15.13
C SER A 132 -3.80 22.09 15.10
N ASP A 133 -4.71 22.80 14.43
CA ASP A 133 -6.09 22.35 14.17
C ASP A 133 -6.10 21.25 13.10
N GLY A 134 -6.05 19.99 13.53
CA GLY A 134 -6.43 18.81 12.75
C GLY A 134 -5.41 18.32 11.70
N ALA A 135 -4.93 17.08 11.86
CA ALA A 135 -4.16 16.38 10.83
C ALA A 135 -5.08 15.47 10.00
N PHE A 136 -5.08 15.65 8.68
CA PHE A 136 -5.78 14.78 7.74
C PHE A 136 -4.81 13.74 7.17
N TYR A 137 -5.29 12.51 7.05
CA TYR A 137 -4.54 11.39 6.49
C TYR A 137 -5.39 10.68 5.45
N HIS A 138 -4.74 10.25 4.38
CA HIS A 138 -5.27 9.39 3.34
C HIS A 138 -4.80 7.97 3.64
N GLY A 139 -5.75 7.04 3.68
CA GLY A 139 -5.49 5.61 3.74
C GLY A 139 -5.70 4.97 2.37
N HIS A 140 -4.72 4.23 1.86
CA HIS A 140 -4.88 3.40 0.69
C HIS A 140 -4.82 1.93 1.09
N TRP A 141 -5.78 1.15 0.56
CA TRP A 141 -5.94 -0.27 0.87
C TRP A 141 -5.59 -1.09 -0.35
N TYR A 142 -4.68 -2.03 -0.18
CA TYR A 142 -4.26 -2.98 -1.19
C TYR A 142 -4.57 -4.40 -0.75
N LYS A 143 -5.03 -5.23 -1.67
CA LYS A 143 -5.06 -6.67 -1.48
C LYS A 143 -3.66 -7.21 -1.71
N TYR A 144 -3.09 -7.96 -0.77
CA TYR A 144 -1.68 -8.36 -0.82
C TYR A 144 -1.47 -9.86 -0.57
N PRO A 145 -1.87 -10.74 -1.51
CA PRO A 145 -1.82 -12.20 -1.36
C PRO A 145 -0.40 -12.75 -1.58
N VAL A 146 0.54 -12.43 -0.68
CA VAL A 146 1.96 -12.76 -0.83
C VAL A 146 2.25 -14.26 -0.82
N ILE A 147 1.48 -15.04 -0.06
CA ILE A 147 1.67 -16.50 0.08
C ILE A 147 1.41 -17.18 -1.26
N TYR A 148 0.42 -16.69 -2.01
CA TYR A 148 0.11 -17.14 -3.36
C TYR A 148 1.21 -16.77 -4.36
N TRP A 149 1.71 -15.54 -4.31
CA TRP A 149 2.77 -15.06 -5.21
C TRP A 149 4.08 -15.80 -5.04
N LEU A 150 4.49 -16.04 -3.80
CA LEU A 150 5.71 -16.76 -3.48
C LEU A 150 5.55 -18.29 -3.56
N GLN A 151 4.33 -18.78 -3.85
CA GLN A 151 4.01 -20.21 -3.96
C GLN A 151 4.46 -21.03 -2.73
N ILE A 152 4.40 -20.42 -1.53
CA ILE A 152 4.89 -21.07 -0.30
C ILE A 152 4.01 -22.25 0.08
N MET A 153 2.69 -22.12 -0.11
CA MET A 153 1.70 -23.17 0.12
C MET A 153 1.10 -23.58 -1.23
N GLN A 154 1.67 -24.63 -1.82
CA GLN A 154 1.34 -25.08 -3.17
C GLN A 154 0.02 -25.87 -3.19
N SER A 155 -1.14 -25.19 -3.12
CA SER A 155 -2.42 -25.81 -3.47
C SER A 155 -3.34 -24.87 -4.23
N ALA A 156 -2.97 -24.54 -5.48
CA ALA A 156 -3.73 -23.67 -6.38
C ALA A 156 -5.18 -24.12 -6.68
N ALA A 157 -5.56 -25.36 -6.32
CA ALA A 157 -6.90 -25.90 -6.56
C ALA A 157 -7.86 -25.79 -5.36
N CYS A 158 -7.35 -25.53 -4.15
CA CYS A 158 -8.15 -25.45 -2.91
C CYS A 158 -7.96 -24.13 -2.16
N MET A 159 -6.91 -23.39 -2.50
CA MET A 159 -6.57 -22.13 -1.84
C MET A 159 -7.40 -20.99 -2.45
N ALA A 160 -7.72 -19.98 -1.63
CA ALA A 160 -8.24 -18.72 -2.15
C ALA A 160 -7.16 -18.08 -3.03
N THR A 161 -7.31 -18.16 -4.34
CA THR A 161 -6.40 -17.48 -5.27
C THR A 161 -6.88 -16.06 -5.45
N ASP A 162 -6.28 -15.16 -4.68
CA ASP A 162 -6.52 -13.74 -4.83
C ASP A 162 -5.39 -13.07 -5.59
N ASN A 163 -5.73 -12.02 -6.35
CA ASN A 163 -4.76 -11.17 -7.03
C ASN A 163 -4.55 -9.89 -6.24
N PHE A 164 -3.40 -9.26 -6.44
CA PHE A 164 -3.17 -7.91 -5.92
C PHE A 164 -4.07 -6.92 -6.65
N ASP A 165 -4.72 -6.08 -5.86
CA ASP A 165 -5.59 -5.02 -6.36
C ASP A 165 -5.60 -3.84 -5.40
N ILE A 166 -5.92 -2.66 -5.92
CA ILE A 166 -6.13 -1.45 -5.12
C ILE A 166 -7.60 -1.46 -4.71
N ALA A 167 -7.87 -1.95 -3.49
CA ALA A 167 -9.23 -2.13 -3.00
C ALA A 167 -9.93 -0.79 -2.74
N TYR A 168 -9.21 0.20 -2.19
CA TYR A 168 -9.79 1.49 -1.84
C TYR A 168 -8.74 2.60 -1.70
N LEU A 169 -9.09 3.81 -2.15
CA LEU A 169 -8.30 5.04 -2.01
C LEU A 169 -9.15 6.14 -1.38
N THR A 170 -8.54 6.90 -0.47
CA THR A 170 -9.11 8.13 0.13
C THR A 170 -8.19 9.30 -0.16
#